data_AF-A0A533RP24-F1
#
_entry.id   AF-A0A533RP24-F1
#
_cell.length_a   1.000
_cell.length_b   1.000
_cell.length_c   1.000
_cell.angle_alpha   90.00
_cell.angle_beta   90.00
_cell.angle_gamma   90.00
#
_symmetry.space_group_name_H-M   'P 1'
#
loop_
_entity.id
_entity.type
_entity.pdbx_description
1 polymer ?
#
loop_
_entity_poly.entity_id
_entity_poly.type
_entity_poly.pdbx_seq_one_letter_code
_entity_poly.pdbx_strand_id
1 'polypeptide(L)'
;MSDAKRLALPQTHGAGRLLRVEAPFEPSGDQPKAIADLARGVEEGDRYQTLLGVTGSGKTFTMAKVIEAVQKPTLIMAPNKTLAAQLASELREFMPENAVVYFVSYYDYYQPEAYVPTTDTFIEKDSSINEEVEKLRHAATAALLSRRDVVVVASVSCIYGIGSPEDYAGMAAFLDMSKGYDRDQLMRDLIEIQYDRNDFDLDRGTFRVRGDVVD
;
A
#
# COMPACT_ATOMS: atom_id res chain seq x y z
N MET A 1 30.43 18.65 1.39
CA MET A 1 30.30 17.19 1.26
C MET A 1 29.77 16.68 2.59
N SER A 2 28.45 16.71 2.78
CA SER A 2 27.82 16.21 4.00
C SER A 2 27.44 14.76 3.78
N ASP A 3 27.99 13.88 4.59
CA ASP A 3 27.54 12.50 4.72
C ASP A 3 26.06 12.48 5.12
N ALA A 4 25.19 12.28 4.13
CA ALA A 4 23.81 11.90 4.36
C ALA A 4 23.85 10.52 5.03
N LYS A 5 23.75 10.49 6.37
CA LYS A 5 23.39 9.30 7.12
C LYS A 5 22.14 8.74 6.45
N ARG A 6 22.28 7.66 5.67
CA ARG A 6 21.14 6.83 5.26
C ARG A 6 20.46 6.42 6.56
N LEU A 7 19.31 7.02 6.85
CA LEU A 7 18.46 6.59 7.94
C LEU A 7 18.09 5.15 7.60
N ALA A 8 18.62 4.19 8.35
CA ALA A 8 18.25 2.80 8.16
C ALA A 8 16.75 2.71 8.40
N LEU A 9 16.00 2.25 7.38
CA LEU A 9 14.59 1.94 7.53
C LEU A 9 14.42 1.08 8.81
N PRO A 10 13.43 1.40 9.66
CA PRO A 10 13.25 0.68 10.91
C PRO A 10 13.14 -0.82 10.64
N GLN A 11 13.75 -1.62 11.50
CA GLN A 11 13.61 -3.08 11.42
C GLN A 11 12.12 -3.40 11.48
N THR A 12 11.60 -3.98 10.39
CA THR A 12 10.18 -4.31 10.23
C THR A 12 9.73 -5.16 11.43
N HIS A 13 8.78 -4.68 12.23
CA HIS A 13 8.25 -5.41 13.38
C HIS A 13 7.38 -6.62 12.98
N GLY A 14 7.29 -6.92 11.68
CA GLY A 14 6.65 -8.11 11.11
C GLY A 14 7.59 -9.08 10.39
N ALA A 15 8.85 -9.21 10.83
CA ALA A 15 9.90 -10.01 10.19
C ALA A 15 9.65 -11.55 10.11
N GLY A 16 8.41 -12.04 10.24
CA GLY A 16 8.13 -13.47 10.26
C GLY A 16 6.76 -13.93 9.74
N ARG A 17 5.91 -13.04 9.21
CA ARG A 17 4.62 -13.48 8.66
C ARG A 17 4.79 -13.82 7.18
N LEU A 18 4.43 -15.05 6.82
CA LEU A 18 4.49 -15.55 5.44
C LEU A 18 3.24 -15.13 4.67
N LEU A 19 3.40 -14.92 3.36
CA LEU A 19 2.28 -14.79 2.43
C LEU A 19 1.54 -16.14 2.38
N ARG A 20 0.25 -16.16 2.67
CA ARG A 20 -0.54 -17.38 2.77
C ARG A 20 -1.88 -17.22 2.07
N VAL A 21 -2.25 -18.21 1.27
CA VAL A 21 -3.54 -18.29 0.58
C VAL A 21 -4.46 -19.25 1.32
N GLU A 22 -5.62 -18.76 1.71
CA GLU A 22 -6.73 -19.54 2.25
C GLU A 22 -7.84 -19.62 1.20
N ALA A 23 -8.17 -20.84 0.78
CA ALA A 23 -9.25 -21.11 -0.17
C ALA A 23 -9.88 -22.47 0.13
N PRO A 24 -11.19 -22.64 -0.12
CA PRO A 24 -11.87 -23.93 0.08
C PRO A 24 -11.59 -24.96 -1.03
N PHE A 25 -10.69 -24.63 -1.97
CA PHE A 25 -10.35 -25.44 -3.13
C PHE A 25 -8.84 -25.40 -3.40
N GLU A 26 -8.35 -26.45 -4.07
CA GLU A 26 -6.96 -26.57 -4.49
C GLU A 26 -6.79 -26.23 -5.98
N PRO A 27 -5.57 -25.88 -6.44
CA PRO A 27 -5.29 -25.69 -7.85
C PRO A 27 -5.69 -26.90 -8.70
N SER A 28 -6.37 -26.67 -9.81
CA SER A 28 -6.89 -27.72 -10.68
C SER A 28 -6.67 -27.42 -12.17
N GLY A 29 -6.84 -28.43 -13.03
CA GLY A 29 -6.57 -28.31 -14.46
C GLY A 29 -5.11 -27.94 -14.73
N ASP A 30 -4.88 -26.89 -15.51
CA ASP A 30 -3.53 -26.40 -15.84
C ASP A 30 -2.90 -25.50 -14.76
N GLN A 31 -3.65 -25.13 -13.71
CA GLN A 31 -3.17 -24.22 -12.68
C GLN A 31 -1.93 -24.74 -11.93
N PRO A 32 -1.83 -26.01 -11.49
CA PRO A 32 -0.65 -26.49 -10.76
C PRO A 32 0.64 -26.32 -11.56
N LYS A 33 0.59 -26.63 -12.86
CA LYS A 33 1.74 -26.47 -13.75
C LYS A 33 2.10 -25.01 -13.96
N ALA A 34 1.10 -24.15 -14.21
CA ALA A 34 1.32 -22.71 -14.39
C ALA A 34 1.92 -22.06 -13.14
N ILE A 35 1.46 -22.44 -11.95
CA ILE A 35 2.00 -21.94 -10.66
C ILE A 35 3.46 -22.36 -10.53
N ALA A 36 3.77 -23.65 -10.74
CA ALA A 36 5.12 -24.17 -10.60
C ALA A 36 6.12 -23.53 -11.60
N ASP A 37 5.70 -23.38 -12.86
CA ASP A 37 6.55 -22.78 -13.90
C ASP A 37 6.82 -21.29 -13.62
N LEU A 38 5.80 -20.52 -13.23
CA LEU A 38 5.95 -19.10 -12.91
C LEU A 38 6.79 -18.87 -11.66
N ALA A 39 6.55 -19.65 -10.60
CA ALA A 39 7.30 -19.57 -9.35
C ALA A 39 8.78 -19.88 -9.59
N ARG A 40 9.08 -20.97 -10.32
CA ARG A 40 10.45 -21.33 -10.70
C ARG A 40 11.14 -20.20 -11.47
N GLY A 41 10.48 -19.61 -12.48
CA GLY A 41 11.08 -18.49 -13.22
C GLY A 41 11.42 -17.29 -12.31
N VAL A 42 10.57 -16.99 -11.31
CA VAL A 42 10.85 -15.91 -10.33
C VAL A 42 12.05 -16.24 -9.43
N GLU A 43 12.25 -17.52 -9.09
CA GLU A 43 13.39 -18.00 -8.30
C GLU A 43 14.69 -18.04 -9.12
N GLU A 44 14.61 -18.39 -10.40
CA GLU A 44 15.71 -18.41 -11.35
C GLU A 44 16.14 -17.00 -11.81
N GLY A 45 15.31 -15.98 -11.53
CA GLY A 45 15.60 -14.58 -11.83
C GLY A 45 15.09 -14.10 -13.18
N ASP A 46 14.13 -14.81 -13.79
CA ASP A 46 13.48 -14.38 -15.01
C ASP A 46 12.77 -13.04 -14.81
N ARG A 47 13.24 -12.05 -15.55
CA ARG A 47 12.72 -10.69 -15.46
C ARG A 47 11.31 -10.54 -16.04
N TYR A 48 10.98 -11.33 -17.07
CA TYR A 48 9.73 -11.24 -17.80
C TYR A 48 9.13 -12.62 -18.00
N GLN A 49 7.89 -12.79 -17.55
CA GLN A 49 7.11 -14.01 -17.73
C GLN A 49 5.68 -13.62 -18.13
N THR A 50 4.97 -14.51 -18.82
CA THR A 50 3.60 -14.25 -19.27
C THR A 50 2.71 -15.44 -18.97
N LEU A 51 1.68 -15.21 -18.16
CA LEU A 51 0.60 -16.18 -17.94
C LEU A 51 -0.45 -16.03 -19.05
N LEU A 52 -0.43 -16.94 -20.04
CA LEU A 52 -1.46 -17.00 -21.07
C LEU A 52 -2.69 -17.76 -20.54
N GLY A 53 -3.59 -17.05 -19.86
CA GLY A 53 -4.79 -17.65 -19.27
C GLY A 53 -6.08 -17.21 -19.96
N VAL A 54 -6.92 -18.17 -20.38
CA VAL A 54 -8.27 -17.90 -20.91
C VAL A 54 -9.18 -17.27 -19.84
N THR A 55 -10.25 -16.59 -20.24
CA THR A 55 -11.25 -16.06 -19.30
C THR A 55 -11.90 -17.20 -18.51
N GLY A 56 -12.11 -17.01 -17.21
CA GLY A 56 -12.70 -18.03 -16.33
C GLY A 56 -11.72 -19.10 -15.81
N SER A 57 -10.45 -19.10 -16.22
CA SER A 57 -9.44 -20.07 -15.76
C SER A 57 -8.92 -19.86 -14.33
N GLY A 58 -9.44 -18.88 -13.58
CA GLY A 58 -8.99 -18.59 -12.22
C GLY A 58 -7.63 -17.90 -12.13
N LYS A 59 -7.33 -16.97 -13.05
CA LYS A 59 -6.03 -16.25 -13.09
C LYS A 59 -5.64 -15.59 -11.77
N THR A 60 -6.59 -14.96 -11.06
CA THR A 60 -6.30 -14.34 -9.75
C THR A 60 -5.82 -15.38 -8.75
N PHE A 61 -6.48 -16.53 -8.67
CA PHE A 61 -6.09 -17.62 -7.77
C PHE A 61 -4.72 -18.21 -8.14
N THR A 62 -4.46 -18.43 -9.43
CA THR A 62 -3.13 -18.83 -9.93
C THR A 62 -2.06 -17.85 -9.46
N MET A 63 -2.28 -16.55 -9.65
CA MET A 63 -1.29 -15.53 -9.24
C MET A 63 -1.15 -15.42 -7.71
N ALA A 64 -2.23 -15.57 -6.94
CA ALA A 64 -2.18 -15.61 -5.49
C ALA A 64 -1.31 -16.77 -4.99
N LYS A 65 -1.45 -17.96 -5.59
CA LYS A 65 -0.61 -19.12 -5.31
C LYS A 65 0.85 -18.94 -5.74
N VAL A 66 1.11 -18.22 -6.85
CA VAL A 66 2.48 -17.82 -7.22
C VAL A 66 3.08 -16.90 -6.17
N ILE A 67 2.32 -15.89 -5.68
CA ILE A 67 2.77 -14.97 -4.63
C ILE A 67 3.08 -15.73 -3.33
N GLU A 68 2.22 -16.67 -2.93
CA GLU A 68 2.46 -17.58 -1.80
C GLU A 68 3.71 -18.45 -2.01
N ALA A 69 3.94 -18.98 -3.21
CA ALA A 69 5.13 -19.80 -3.47
C ALA A 69 6.43 -18.99 -3.34
N VAL A 70 6.48 -17.79 -3.90
CA VAL A 70 7.71 -17.00 -4.01
C VAL A 70 8.02 -16.14 -2.78
N GLN A 71 7.03 -15.90 -1.90
CA GLN A 71 7.19 -15.13 -0.65
C GLN A 71 7.82 -13.73 -0.85
N LYS A 72 7.42 -13.02 -1.92
CA LYS A 72 7.91 -11.66 -2.22
C LYS A 72 6.78 -10.63 -2.10
N PRO A 73 7.02 -9.44 -1.50
CA PRO A 73 6.09 -8.33 -1.60
C PRO A 73 5.79 -8.05 -3.07
N THR A 74 4.52 -7.93 -3.43
CA THR A 74 4.08 -7.93 -4.83
C THR A 74 3.25 -6.69 -5.15
N LEU A 75 3.53 -6.07 -6.31
CA LEU A 75 2.73 -5.00 -6.89
C LEU A 75 1.93 -5.56 -8.07
N ILE A 76 0.60 -5.42 -8.02
CA ILE A 76 -0.33 -5.78 -9.08
C ILE A 76 -0.86 -4.49 -9.69
N MET A 77 -0.56 -4.26 -10.97
CA MET A 77 -1.03 -3.09 -11.71
C MET A 77 -2.29 -3.44 -12.51
N ALA A 78 -3.37 -2.69 -12.27
CA ALA A 78 -4.61 -2.79 -13.01
C ALA A 78 -4.84 -1.52 -13.87
N PRO A 79 -5.42 -1.66 -15.07
CA PRO A 79 -5.62 -0.55 -16.00
C PRO A 79 -6.71 0.45 -15.56
N ASN A 80 -7.59 0.08 -14.63
CA ASN A 80 -8.67 0.95 -14.16
C ASN A 80 -9.03 0.66 -12.70
N LYS A 81 -9.73 1.62 -12.06
CA LYS A 81 -10.12 1.54 -10.64
C LYS A 81 -11.07 0.36 -10.36
N THR A 82 -11.97 0.04 -11.30
CA THR A 82 -12.96 -1.04 -11.12
C THR A 82 -12.29 -2.40 -11.00
N LEU A 83 -11.40 -2.75 -11.94
CA LEU A 83 -10.66 -4.00 -11.91
C LEU A 83 -9.67 -4.04 -10.74
N ALA A 84 -9.05 -2.90 -10.40
CA ALA A 84 -8.19 -2.81 -9.22
C ALA A 84 -8.97 -3.15 -7.94
N ALA A 85 -10.18 -2.61 -7.77
CA ALA A 85 -11.02 -2.88 -6.62
C ALA A 85 -11.46 -4.36 -6.55
N GLN A 86 -11.83 -4.94 -7.70
CA GLN A 86 -12.16 -6.37 -7.81
C GLN A 86 -10.99 -7.26 -7.38
N LEU A 87 -9.80 -7.02 -7.94
CA LEU A 87 -8.60 -7.78 -7.60
C LEU A 87 -8.23 -7.62 -6.11
N ALA A 88 -8.34 -6.42 -5.56
CA ALA A 88 -8.08 -6.19 -4.13
C ALA A 88 -9.07 -6.94 -3.25
N SER A 89 -10.34 -7.01 -3.63
CA SER A 89 -11.36 -7.78 -2.90
C SER A 89 -11.07 -9.28 -2.95
N GLU A 90 -10.86 -9.83 -4.14
CA GLU A 90 -10.54 -11.26 -4.33
C GLU A 90 -9.28 -11.65 -3.56
N LEU A 91 -8.22 -10.83 -3.61
CA LEU A 91 -6.98 -11.11 -2.89
C LEU A 91 -7.11 -10.99 -1.38
N ARG A 92 -7.96 -10.09 -0.85
CA ARG A 92 -8.26 -10.05 0.58
C ARG A 92 -8.99 -11.30 1.05
N GLU A 93 -9.90 -11.83 0.24
CA GLU A 93 -10.56 -13.10 0.53
C GLU A 93 -9.56 -14.27 0.52
N PHE A 94 -8.63 -14.28 -0.44
CA PHE A 94 -7.59 -15.30 -0.50
C PHE A 94 -6.50 -15.14 0.57
N MET A 95 -6.19 -13.94 1.03
CA MET A 95 -5.04 -13.67 1.91
C MET A 95 -5.46 -12.85 3.14
N PRO A 96 -6.40 -13.33 3.96
CA PRO A 96 -7.03 -12.54 5.03
C PRO A 96 -6.04 -12.09 6.12
N GLU A 97 -4.94 -12.85 6.31
CA GLU A 97 -3.92 -12.59 7.33
C GLU A 97 -2.77 -11.68 6.84
N ASN A 98 -2.71 -11.43 5.53
CA ASN A 98 -1.65 -10.62 4.90
C ASN A 98 -2.13 -9.19 4.59
N ALA A 99 -1.19 -8.28 4.33
CA ALA A 99 -1.53 -6.90 4.00
C ALA A 99 -1.85 -6.76 2.50
N VAL A 100 -3.11 -6.95 2.14
CA VAL A 100 -3.62 -6.65 0.79
C VAL A 100 -4.13 -5.21 0.75
N VAL A 101 -3.29 -4.32 0.23
CA VAL A 101 -3.48 -2.86 0.24
C VAL A 101 -3.84 -2.32 -1.15
N TYR A 102 -4.57 -1.20 -1.16
CA TYR A 102 -5.15 -0.61 -2.37
C TYR A 102 -4.56 0.76 -2.65
N PHE A 103 -4.03 0.98 -3.85
CA PHE A 103 -3.30 2.20 -4.20
C PHE A 103 -3.73 2.78 -5.56
N VAL A 104 -4.72 3.66 -5.55
CA VAL A 104 -5.21 4.34 -6.76
C VAL A 104 -5.25 5.85 -6.54
N SER A 105 -5.56 6.62 -7.59
CA SER A 105 -5.79 8.06 -7.45
C SER A 105 -6.91 8.31 -6.43
N TYR A 106 -6.60 9.13 -5.43
CA TYR A 106 -7.53 9.59 -4.41
C TYR A 106 -8.40 10.75 -4.90
N TYR A 107 -8.27 11.17 -6.15
CA TYR A 107 -9.19 12.13 -6.74
C TYR A 107 -10.43 11.41 -7.29
N ASP A 108 -11.61 11.85 -6.87
CA ASP A 108 -12.90 11.48 -7.50
C ASP A 108 -13.13 12.29 -8.77
N TYR A 109 -12.73 13.57 -8.72
CA TYR A 109 -12.69 14.46 -9.88
C TYR A 109 -11.33 15.16 -9.93
N TYR A 110 -10.75 15.28 -11.12
CA TYR A 110 -9.49 15.97 -11.33
C TYR A 110 -9.47 16.65 -12.69
N GLN A 111 -9.36 17.98 -12.67
CA GLN A 111 -9.08 18.81 -13.82
C GLN A 111 -7.66 19.37 -13.68
N PRO A 112 -6.73 19.01 -14.57
CA PRO A 112 -5.41 19.60 -14.57
C PRO A 112 -5.48 21.08 -14.97
N GLU A 113 -4.53 21.85 -14.46
CA GLU A 113 -4.26 23.18 -14.98
C GLU A 113 -3.78 23.07 -16.43
N ALA A 114 -4.38 23.85 -17.32
CA ALA A 114 -4.01 23.85 -18.72
C ALA A 114 -4.26 25.20 -19.36
N TYR A 115 -3.44 25.51 -20.38
CA TYR A 115 -3.69 26.65 -21.25
C TYR A 115 -4.00 26.13 -22.66
N VAL A 116 -5.10 26.60 -23.25
CA VAL A 116 -5.59 26.22 -24.58
C VAL A 116 -5.32 27.37 -25.55
N PRO A 117 -4.24 27.31 -26.36
CA PRO A 117 -3.81 28.46 -27.16
C PRO A 117 -4.81 28.83 -28.27
N THR A 118 -5.56 27.87 -28.79
CA THR A 118 -6.52 28.09 -29.88
C THR A 118 -7.70 28.96 -29.48
N THR A 119 -8.04 28.96 -28.20
CA THR A 119 -9.17 29.73 -27.65
C THR A 119 -8.72 30.79 -26.65
N ASP A 120 -7.40 30.98 -26.49
CA ASP A 120 -6.80 31.86 -25.48
C ASP A 120 -7.43 31.65 -24.09
N THR A 121 -7.59 30.38 -23.70
CA THR A 121 -8.32 30.00 -22.49
C THR A 121 -7.39 29.36 -21.49
N PHE A 122 -7.34 29.94 -20.29
CA PHE A 122 -6.72 29.31 -19.14
C PHE A 122 -7.77 28.50 -18.37
N ILE A 123 -7.46 27.22 -18.12
CA ILE A 123 -8.25 26.27 -17.37
C ILE A 123 -7.58 26.11 -16.01
N GLU A 124 -8.24 26.61 -14.96
CA GLU A 124 -7.75 26.45 -13.59
C GLU A 124 -7.80 24.99 -13.14
N LYS A 125 -6.87 24.65 -12.24
CA LYS A 125 -6.90 23.37 -11.55
C LYS A 125 -8.13 23.30 -10.66
N ASP A 126 -8.89 22.22 -10.80
CA ASP A 126 -10.00 21.90 -9.92
C ASP A 126 -9.96 20.42 -9.57
N SER A 127 -10.29 20.05 -8.34
CA SER A 127 -10.21 18.65 -7.90
C SER A 127 -11.06 18.39 -6.67
N SER A 128 -11.61 17.17 -6.60
CA SER A 128 -12.29 16.64 -5.42
C SER A 128 -11.54 15.40 -4.91
N ILE A 129 -11.26 15.38 -3.61
CA ILE A 129 -10.53 14.32 -2.92
C ILE A 129 -11.50 13.34 -2.26
N ASN A 130 -11.21 12.06 -2.42
CA ASN A 130 -11.84 10.97 -1.70
C ASN A 130 -10.97 10.58 -0.50
N GLU A 131 -11.43 10.94 0.69
CA GLU A 131 -10.71 10.71 1.95
C GLU A 131 -10.51 9.21 2.26
N GLU A 132 -11.44 8.35 1.85
CA GLU A 132 -11.34 6.91 2.07
C GLU A 132 -10.22 6.31 1.21
N VAL A 133 -10.13 6.71 -0.05
CA VAL A 133 -9.05 6.27 -0.94
C VAL A 133 -7.70 6.82 -0.48
N GLU A 134 -7.65 8.06 -0.01
CA GLU A 134 -6.43 8.64 0.57
C GLU A 134 -5.95 7.85 1.79
N LYS A 135 -6.87 7.51 2.71
CA LYS A 135 -6.57 6.63 3.86
C LYS A 135 -5.98 5.29 3.41
N LEU A 136 -6.53 4.66 2.36
CA LEU A 136 -6.01 3.41 1.81
C LEU A 136 -4.59 3.56 1.24
N ARG A 137 -4.26 4.71 0.65
CA ARG A 137 -2.89 4.99 0.17
C ARG A 137 -1.89 5.10 1.32
N HIS A 138 -2.26 5.80 2.40
CA HIS A 138 -1.43 5.86 3.61
C HIS A 138 -1.24 4.47 4.24
N ALA A 139 -2.30 3.66 4.28
CA ALA A 139 -2.19 2.27 4.75
C ALA A 139 -1.23 1.45 3.88
N ALA A 140 -1.21 1.67 2.56
CA ALA A 140 -0.30 0.98 1.65
C ALA A 140 1.18 1.35 1.89
N THR A 141 1.51 2.63 2.01
CA THR A 141 2.88 3.08 2.27
C THR A 141 3.35 2.64 3.66
N ALA A 142 2.49 2.76 4.68
CA ALA A 142 2.79 2.28 6.04
C ALA A 142 3.01 0.77 6.09
N ALA A 143 2.22 -0.02 5.35
CA ALA A 143 2.39 -1.48 5.26
C ALA A 143 3.76 -1.85 4.68
N LEU A 144 4.17 -1.20 3.58
CA LEU A 144 5.47 -1.45 2.95
C LEU A 144 6.67 -1.13 3.85
N LEU A 145 6.51 -0.18 4.78
CA LEU A 145 7.56 0.20 5.73
C LEU A 145 7.59 -0.69 6.99
N SER A 146 6.48 -1.36 7.32
CA SER A 146 6.31 -2.07 8.60
C SER A 146 6.39 -3.60 8.49
N ARG A 147 6.02 -4.19 7.35
CA ARG A 147 5.95 -5.65 7.13
C ARG A 147 6.37 -6.07 5.72
N ARG A 148 6.68 -7.36 5.56
CA ARG A 148 7.15 -7.95 4.28
C ARG A 148 6.05 -8.63 3.48
N ASP A 149 5.00 -9.11 4.13
CA ASP A 149 3.89 -9.84 3.51
C ASP A 149 2.80 -8.88 3.00
N VAL A 150 3.19 -8.06 2.02
CA VAL A 150 2.36 -7.01 1.43
C VAL A 150 2.07 -7.32 -0.04
N VAL A 151 0.79 -7.24 -0.43
CA VAL A 151 0.35 -7.25 -1.82
C VAL A 151 -0.34 -5.92 -2.10
N VAL A 152 0.24 -5.12 -3.00
CA VAL A 152 -0.30 -3.82 -3.40
C VAL A 152 -1.07 -3.99 -4.70
N VAL A 153 -2.38 -3.70 -4.69
CA VAL A 153 -3.17 -3.59 -5.92
C VAL A 153 -3.30 -2.12 -6.28
N ALA A 154 -2.75 -1.74 -7.43
CA ALA A 154 -2.60 -0.35 -7.82
C ALA A 154 -3.10 -0.04 -9.23
N SER A 155 -3.47 1.22 -9.46
CA SER A 155 -3.55 1.77 -10.82
C SER A 155 -2.21 2.35 -11.24
N VAL A 156 -2.15 3.01 -12.41
CA VAL A 156 -1.00 3.83 -12.84
C VAL A 156 -0.62 4.92 -11.83
N SER A 157 -1.40 5.16 -10.79
CA SER A 157 -0.98 6.05 -9.70
C SER A 157 0.33 5.62 -9.03
N CYS A 158 0.72 4.34 -9.09
CA CYS A 158 1.99 3.85 -8.52
C CYS A 158 3.26 4.34 -9.23
N ILE A 159 3.13 4.94 -10.43
CA ILE A 159 4.26 5.55 -11.15
C ILE A 159 4.32 7.07 -10.99
N TYR A 160 3.37 7.67 -10.26
CA TYR A 160 3.39 9.11 -9.94
C TYR A 160 4.21 9.36 -8.67
N GLY A 161 4.77 10.57 -8.59
CA GLY A 161 5.61 10.98 -7.47
C GLY A 161 4.87 10.92 -6.13
N ILE A 162 5.53 10.29 -5.16
CA ILE A 162 5.23 10.41 -3.73
C ILE A 162 6.53 10.85 -3.03
N GLY A 163 6.42 11.38 -1.80
CA GLY A 163 7.59 11.76 -0.99
C GLY A 163 8.58 10.60 -0.82
N SER A 164 9.84 10.91 -0.48
CA SER A 164 10.85 9.85 -0.34
C SER A 164 10.48 8.88 0.80
N PRO A 165 10.76 7.58 0.65
CA PRO A 165 10.53 6.62 1.73
C PRO A 165 11.27 6.97 3.02
N GLU A 166 12.48 7.53 2.90
CA GLU A 166 13.28 7.98 4.02
C GLU A 166 12.63 9.13 4.78
N ASP A 167 12.10 10.13 4.08
CA ASP A 167 11.38 11.25 4.71
C ASP A 167 10.11 10.73 5.39
N TYR A 168 9.34 9.86 4.70
CA TYR A 168 8.12 9.30 5.26
C TYR A 168 8.39 8.46 6.52
N ALA A 169 9.45 7.65 6.51
CA ALA A 169 9.84 6.86 7.68
C ALA A 169 10.42 7.74 8.79
N GLY A 170 11.15 8.80 8.45
CA GLY A 170 11.70 9.75 9.42
C GLY A 170 10.63 10.56 10.15
N MET A 171 9.49 10.79 9.51
CA MET A 171 8.31 11.45 10.07
C MET A 171 7.31 10.47 10.73
N ALA A 172 7.65 9.20 10.92
CA ALA A 172 6.73 8.27 11.59
C ALA A 172 7.03 8.21 13.09
N ALA A 173 6.01 8.44 13.93
CA ALA A 173 6.09 8.21 15.36
C ALA A 173 6.07 6.70 15.65
N PHE A 174 7.23 6.10 15.96
CA PHE A 174 7.34 4.68 16.31
C PHE A 174 7.16 4.46 17.81
N LEU A 175 6.01 3.91 18.19
CA LEU A 175 5.71 3.51 19.56
C LEU A 175 6.01 2.03 19.77
N ASP A 176 6.72 1.71 20.86
CA ASP A 176 7.12 0.36 21.24
C ASP A 176 6.80 0.16 22.72
N MET A 177 6.00 -0.86 23.06
CA MET A 177 5.60 -1.16 24.44
C MET A 177 6.79 -1.48 25.36
N SER A 178 7.93 -1.89 24.81
CA SER A 178 9.16 -2.17 25.57
C SER A 178 9.96 -0.92 25.90
N LYS A 179 9.62 0.24 25.33
CA LYS A 179 10.30 1.51 25.54
C LYS A 179 9.37 2.49 26.23
N GLY A 180 9.87 3.15 27.28
CA GLY A 180 9.18 4.29 27.86
C GLY A 180 9.14 5.45 26.86
N TYR A 181 7.98 6.07 26.70
CA TYR A 181 7.82 7.27 25.88
C TYR A 181 7.20 8.37 26.76
N ASP A 182 7.78 9.56 26.72
CA ASP A 182 7.22 10.72 27.42
C ASP A 182 5.96 11.19 26.69
N ARG A 183 4.87 11.37 27.44
CA ARG A 183 3.57 11.77 26.88
C ARG A 183 3.65 13.11 26.15
N ASP A 184 4.36 14.08 26.73
CA ASP A 184 4.46 15.41 26.15
C ASP A 184 5.37 15.41 24.92
N GLN A 185 6.36 14.53 24.88
CA GLN A 185 7.14 14.27 23.69
C GLN A 185 6.29 13.64 22.58
N LEU A 186 5.47 12.63 22.88
CA LEU A 186 4.57 12.01 21.90
C LEU A 186 3.62 13.05 21.29
N MET A 187 3.06 13.96 22.09
CA MET A 187 2.24 15.04 21.56
C MET A 187 3.00 15.95 20.59
N ARG A 188 4.24 16.32 20.90
CA ARG A 188 5.08 17.13 20.00
C ARG A 188 5.39 16.41 18.69
N ASP A 189 5.75 15.13 18.80
CA ASP A 189 6.06 14.29 17.64
C ASP A 189 4.82 14.15 16.73
N LEU A 190 3.62 13.96 17.29
CA LEU A 190 2.36 13.91 16.54
C LEU A 190 2.06 15.22 15.80
N ILE A 191 2.27 16.37 16.44
CA ILE A 191 2.08 17.68 15.83
C ILE A 191 3.08 17.91 14.69
N GLU A 192 4.35 17.52 14.87
CA GLU A 192 5.40 17.65 13.85
C GLU A 192 5.04 16.89 12.55
N ILE A 193 4.28 15.80 12.68
CA ILE A 193 3.88 14.94 11.57
C ILE A 193 2.45 15.24 11.07
N GLN A 194 1.95 16.45 11.39
CA GLN A 194 0.67 17.01 10.95
C GLN A 194 -0.60 16.36 11.54
N TYR A 195 -0.53 15.87 12.78
CA TYR A 195 -1.75 15.60 13.54
C TYR A 195 -2.20 16.83 14.33
N ASP A 196 -3.50 17.06 14.36
CA ASP A 196 -4.11 18.14 15.13
C ASP A 196 -4.60 17.66 16.50
N ARG A 197 -4.44 18.48 17.54
CA ARG A 197 -5.04 18.16 18.84
C ARG A 197 -6.50 18.60 18.87
N ASN A 198 -7.41 17.66 19.10
CA ASN A 198 -8.83 17.95 19.28
C ASN A 198 -9.40 17.16 20.48
N ASP A 199 -9.51 17.82 21.63
CA ASP A 199 -9.98 17.18 22.87
C ASP A 199 -11.51 16.92 22.89
N PHE A 200 -12.26 17.48 21.93
CA PHE A 200 -13.71 17.37 21.84
C PHE A 200 -14.12 16.23 20.90
N ASP A 201 -13.69 16.28 19.64
CA ASP A 201 -14.04 15.32 18.60
C ASP A 201 -12.78 14.56 18.11
N LEU A 202 -12.85 13.23 18.19
CA LEU A 202 -11.77 12.35 17.74
C LEU A 202 -12.05 11.91 16.31
N ASP A 203 -11.37 12.55 15.37
CA ASP A 203 -11.48 12.32 13.93
C ASP A 203 -10.14 11.85 13.36
N ARG A 204 -10.13 11.43 12.09
CA ARG A 204 -8.88 11.05 11.41
C ARG A 204 -7.93 12.24 11.38
N GLY A 205 -6.67 11.99 11.74
CA GLY A 205 -5.63 13.02 11.75
C GLY A 205 -5.67 13.89 13.01
N THR A 206 -6.51 13.55 13.99
CA THR A 206 -6.49 14.21 15.30
C THR A 206 -6.08 13.26 16.42
N PHE A 207 -5.63 13.82 17.54
CA PHE A 207 -5.41 13.10 18.80
C PHE A 207 -5.96 13.90 19.98
N ARG A 208 -6.19 13.24 21.11
CA ARG A 208 -6.57 13.91 22.37
C ARG A 208 -5.88 13.31 23.58
N VAL A 209 -5.86 14.06 24.67
CA VAL A 209 -5.20 13.62 25.92
C VAL A 209 -6.16 13.63 27.09
N ARG A 210 -6.24 12.48 27.78
CA ARG A 210 -7.06 12.28 28.99
C ARG A 210 -6.19 11.70 30.10
N GLY A 211 -5.59 12.59 30.89
CA GLY A 211 -4.65 12.21 31.95
C GLY A 211 -3.39 11.59 31.35
N ASP A 212 -3.21 10.30 31.59
CA ASP A 212 -2.04 9.53 31.12
C ASP A 212 -2.30 8.79 29.80
N VAL A 213 -3.50 8.95 29.22
CA VAL A 213 -3.91 8.32 27.96
C VAL A 213 -3.87 9.33 26.82
N VAL A 214 -3.21 8.97 25.72
CA VAL A 214 -3.29 9.66 24.43
C VAL A 214 -4.13 8.77 23.51
N ASP A 215 -5.30 9.26 23.10
CA ASP A 215 -6.19 8.61 22.12
C ASP A 215 -5.88 9.13 20.71
#